data_AF-A0A2N2D254-F1
#
_entry.id   AF-A0A2N2D254-F1
#
_cell.length_a   1.000
_cell.length_b   1.000
_cell.length_c   1.000
_cell.angle_alpha   90.00
_cell.angle_beta   90.00
_cell.angle_gamma   90.00
#
_symmetry.space_group_name_H-M   'P 1'
#
loop_
_entity.id
_entity.type
_entity.pdbx_description
1 polymer ?
#
loop_
_entity_poly.entity_id
_entity_poly.type
_entity_poly.pdbx_seq_one_letter_code
_entity_poly.pdbx_strand_id
1 'polypeptide(L)'
;MSSLEVGFNGLLHFFIYWDMMISVWIQEIQRPWLVKSMLVITYMGYPLTFIIITALVSAYLLCRTKKRSLVIEAVFLNSCLFSTWAVMEYLKYWFERSRPAGEALTAASGFSFPSGHAMVSIAFYGFMAYLLIRYTKNKWGYLGAATLYLLVFMIGFSRVYLNVHYASDVLAGFIFGLICLIVNIKGLNMTRQRLRKGK
;
A
#
# COMPACT_ATOMS: atom_id res chain seq x y z
N MET A 1 12.23 34.83 11.40
CA MET A 1 12.00 33.45 10.90
C MET A 1 12.90 32.53 11.68
N SER A 2 12.35 31.52 12.36
CA SER A 2 13.16 30.55 13.09
C SER A 2 13.91 29.63 12.12
N SER A 3 15.06 29.07 12.52
CA SER A 3 15.80 28.10 11.69
C SER A 3 14.96 26.88 11.29
N LEU A 4 13.96 26.53 12.11
CA LEU A 4 12.99 25.47 11.85
C LEU A 4 12.01 25.83 10.72
N GLU A 5 11.52 27.07 10.66
CA GLU A 5 10.63 27.53 9.58
C GLU A 5 11.35 27.53 8.22
N VAL A 6 12.61 27.97 8.20
CA VAL A 6 13.43 27.94 6.98
C VAL A 6 13.66 26.51 6.50
N GLY A 7 13.95 25.59 7.42
CA GLY A 7 14.11 24.17 7.11
C GLY A 7 12.83 23.51 6.58
N PHE A 8 11.69 23.79 7.21
CA PHE A 8 10.39 23.25 6.80
C PHE A 8 9.98 23.75 5.41
N ASN A 9 10.13 25.05 5.15
CA ASN A 9 9.84 25.63 3.84
C ASN A 9 10.76 25.04 2.75
N GLY A 10 12.05 24.88 3.05
CA GLY A 10 12.99 24.23 2.12
C GLY A 10 12.58 22.81 1.74
N LEU A 11 12.14 22.01 2.72
CA LEU A 11 11.65 20.65 2.49
C LEU A 11 10.36 20.63 1.64
N LEU A 12 9.43 21.55 1.92
CA LEU A 12 8.19 21.67 1.14
C LEU A 12 8.49 22.01 -0.33
N HIS A 13 9.36 22.99 -0.57
CA HIS A 13 9.78 23.37 -1.91
C HIS A 13 10.50 22.23 -2.64
N PHE A 14 11.34 21.45 -1.94
CA PHE A 14 11.97 20.27 -2.50
C PHE A 14 10.93 19.26 -3.02
N PHE A 15 9.92 18.90 -2.22
CA PHE A 15 8.92 17.93 -2.65
C PHE A 15 8.05 18.45 -3.80
N ILE A 16 7.69 19.72 -3.77
CA ILE A 16 6.92 20.36 -4.85
C ILE A 16 7.72 20.31 -6.17
N TYR A 17 9.01 20.66 -6.14
CA TYR A 17 9.87 20.63 -7.32
C TYR A 17 10.09 19.19 -7.81
N TRP A 18 10.36 18.26 -6.88
CA TRP A 18 10.53 16.85 -7.21
C TRP A 18 9.28 16.25 -7.86
N ASP A 19 8.10 16.53 -7.33
CA ASP A 19 6.84 16.08 -7.91
C ASP A 19 6.64 16.62 -9.33
N MET A 20 6.92 17.91 -9.56
CA MET A 20 6.83 18.51 -10.89
C MET A 20 7.80 17.87 -11.88
N MET A 21 9.06 17.67 -11.48
CA MET A 21 10.07 17.03 -12.34
C MET A 21 9.63 15.62 -12.75
N ILE A 22 9.18 14.82 -11.78
CA ILE A 22 8.73 13.45 -12.05
C ILE A 22 7.48 13.47 -12.95
N SER A 23 6.52 14.36 -12.70
CA SER A 23 5.31 14.47 -13.53
C SER A 23 5.65 14.80 -14.99
N VAL A 24 6.57 15.73 -15.25
CA VAL A 24 7.02 16.07 -16.62
C VAL A 24 7.72 14.88 -17.27
N TRP A 25 8.68 14.27 -16.56
CA TRP A 25 9.42 13.11 -17.09
C TRP A 25 8.49 11.94 -17.43
N ILE A 26 7.49 11.68 -16.59
CA ILE A 26 6.48 10.64 -16.83
C ILE A 26 5.70 10.93 -18.11
N GLN A 27 5.28 12.19 -18.34
CA GLN A 27 4.54 12.56 -19.55
C GLN A 27 5.36 12.31 -20.83
N GLU A 28 6.68 12.55 -20.80
CA GLU A 28 7.56 12.30 -21.96
C GLU A 28 7.67 10.81 -22.33
N ILE A 29 7.64 9.92 -21.34
CA ILE A 29 7.76 8.47 -21.56
C ILE A 29 6.40 7.80 -21.81
N GLN A 30 5.29 8.53 -21.72
CA GLN A 30 3.97 7.95 -21.90
C GLN A 30 3.79 7.35 -23.30
N ARG A 31 3.39 6.07 -23.37
CA ARG A 31 3.04 5.36 -24.62
C ARG A 31 1.72 4.61 -24.45
N PRO A 32 0.87 4.48 -25.49
CA PRO A 32 -0.44 3.82 -25.38
C PRO A 32 -0.38 2.39 -24.82
N TRP A 33 0.63 1.61 -25.18
CA TRP A 33 0.81 0.25 -24.68
C TRP A 33 1.19 0.23 -23.20
N LEU A 34 2.07 1.12 -22.76
CA LEU A 34 2.44 1.27 -21.34
C LEU A 34 1.25 1.76 -20.51
N VAL A 35 0.43 2.69 -21.01
CA VAL A 35 -0.80 3.13 -20.34
C VAL A 35 -1.71 1.93 -20.08
N LYS A 36 -1.94 1.07 -21.10
CA LYS A 36 -2.73 -0.15 -20.93
C LYS A 36 -2.12 -1.09 -19.88
N SER A 37 -0.80 -1.29 -19.89
CA SER A 37 -0.12 -2.09 -18.87
C SER A 37 -0.29 -1.51 -17.46
N MET A 38 -0.16 -0.20 -17.29
CA MET A 38 -0.34 0.47 -16.01
C MET A 38 -1.78 0.43 -15.51
N LEU A 39 -2.76 0.48 -16.44
CA LEU A 39 -4.17 0.25 -16.11
C LEU A 39 -4.41 -1.17 -15.56
N VAL A 40 -3.80 -2.19 -16.19
CA VAL A 40 -3.89 -3.57 -15.69
C VAL A 40 -3.25 -3.71 -14.32
N ILE A 41 -2.05 -3.16 -14.14
CA ILE A 41 -1.32 -3.20 -12.87
C ILE A 41 -2.12 -2.49 -11.77
N THR A 42 -2.67 -1.31 -12.04
CA THR A 42 -3.38 -0.55 -11.00
C THR A 42 -4.65 -1.23 -10.52
N TYR A 43 -5.28 -2.12 -11.29
CA TYR A 43 -6.43 -2.91 -10.82
C TYR A 43 -6.07 -3.83 -9.65
N MET A 44 -4.80 -4.24 -9.52
CA MET A 44 -4.33 -4.99 -8.35
C MET A 44 -4.33 -4.12 -7.08
N GLY A 45 -4.30 -2.80 -7.22
CA GLY A 45 -4.44 -1.84 -6.12
C GLY A 45 -5.88 -1.39 -5.85
N TYR A 46 -6.87 -1.96 -6.53
CA TYR A 46 -8.26 -1.51 -6.44
C TYR A 46 -8.98 -2.10 -5.20
N PRO A 47 -9.86 -1.34 -4.51
CA PRO A 47 -10.53 -1.80 -3.30
C PRO A 47 -11.24 -3.15 -3.45
N LEU A 48 -11.94 -3.36 -4.57
CA LEU A 48 -12.65 -4.62 -4.82
C LEU A 48 -11.67 -5.81 -4.92
N THR A 49 -10.50 -5.61 -5.50
CA THR A 49 -9.46 -6.65 -5.58
C THR A 49 -8.98 -7.05 -4.19
N PHE A 50 -8.73 -6.09 -3.30
CA PHE A 50 -8.36 -6.37 -1.92
C PHE A 50 -9.46 -7.13 -1.17
N ILE A 51 -10.73 -6.72 -1.33
CA ILE A 51 -11.87 -7.37 -0.68
C ILE A 51 -11.99 -8.82 -1.15
N ILE A 52 -11.96 -9.07 -2.46
CA ILE A 52 -12.08 -10.41 -3.03
C ILE A 52 -10.94 -11.32 -2.56
N ILE A 53 -9.68 -10.87 -2.70
CA ILE A 53 -8.52 -11.69 -2.29
C ILE A 53 -8.57 -11.94 -0.78
N THR A 54 -8.93 -10.95 0.03
CA THR A 54 -9.05 -11.11 1.49
C THR A 54 -10.14 -12.09 1.86
N ALA A 55 -11.30 -12.02 1.21
CA ALA A 55 -12.39 -12.96 1.44
C ALA A 55 -11.95 -14.39 1.10
N LEU A 56 -11.30 -14.59 -0.05
CA LEU A 56 -10.78 -15.90 -0.47
C LEU A 56 -9.70 -16.44 0.48
N VAL A 57 -8.73 -15.61 0.87
CA VAL A 57 -7.66 -16.01 1.80
C VAL A 57 -8.23 -16.27 3.19
N SER A 58 -9.13 -15.44 3.67
CA SER A 58 -9.81 -15.63 4.97
C SER A 58 -10.63 -16.92 4.95
N ALA A 59 -11.42 -17.16 3.91
CA ALA A 59 -12.16 -18.40 3.73
C ALA A 59 -11.22 -19.62 3.71
N TYR A 60 -10.13 -19.56 2.95
CA TYR A 60 -9.12 -20.63 2.93
C TYR A 60 -8.53 -20.92 4.33
N LEU A 61 -8.12 -19.87 5.06
CA LEU A 61 -7.57 -20.01 6.41
C LEU A 61 -8.60 -20.57 7.40
N LEU A 62 -9.87 -20.14 7.28
CA LEU A 62 -10.97 -20.58 8.14
C LEU A 62 -11.49 -21.98 7.78
N CYS A 63 -11.43 -22.42 6.52
CA CYS A 63 -11.77 -23.80 6.16
C CYS A 63 -10.75 -24.83 6.68
N ARG A 64 -9.55 -24.38 7.04
CA ARG A 64 -8.48 -25.22 7.62
C ARG A 64 -8.46 -25.17 9.17
N THR A 65 -9.56 -24.76 9.80
CA THR A 65 -9.76 -24.32 11.22
C THR A 65 -9.33 -25.24 12.37
N LYS A 66 -8.68 -26.40 12.13
CA LYS A 66 -8.16 -27.22 13.24
C LYS A 66 -7.08 -26.51 14.09
N LYS A 67 -6.55 -25.36 13.62
CA LYS A 67 -5.50 -24.59 14.29
C LYS A 67 -6.00 -23.17 14.62
N ARG A 68 -6.10 -22.83 15.92
CA ARG A 68 -6.40 -21.47 16.40
C ARG A 68 -5.50 -20.38 15.80
N SER A 69 -4.29 -20.72 15.37
CA SER A 69 -3.38 -19.75 14.72
C SER A 69 -3.93 -19.21 13.40
N LEU A 70 -4.56 -20.05 12.58
CA LEU A 70 -5.07 -19.65 11.25
C LEU A 70 -6.23 -18.65 11.36
N VAL A 71 -7.08 -18.82 12.37
CA VAL A 71 -8.15 -17.87 12.68
C VAL A 71 -7.59 -16.50 13.01
N ILE A 72 -6.52 -16.44 13.81
CA ILE A 72 -5.89 -15.16 14.20
C ILE A 72 -5.23 -14.50 13.01
N GLU A 73 -4.62 -15.27 12.10
CA GLU A 73 -4.07 -14.71 10.86
C GLU A 73 -5.15 -14.10 9.97
N ALA A 74 -6.33 -14.73 9.88
CA ALA A 74 -7.47 -14.15 9.17
C ALA A 74 -7.96 -12.86 9.85
N VAL A 75 -8.06 -12.83 11.19
CA VAL A 75 -8.43 -11.63 11.94
C VAL A 75 -7.43 -10.49 11.70
N PHE A 76 -6.13 -10.76 11.78
CA PHE A 76 -5.10 -9.75 11.57
C PHE A 76 -5.01 -9.30 10.11
N LEU A 77 -5.26 -10.17 9.13
CA LEU A 77 -5.36 -9.78 7.71
C LEU A 77 -6.46 -8.74 7.49
N ASN A 78 -7.67 -9.00 8.01
CA ASN A 78 -8.81 -8.08 7.90
C ASN A 78 -8.57 -6.80 8.72
N SER A 79 -8.00 -6.92 9.92
CA SER A 79 -7.59 -5.78 10.74
C SER A 79 -6.56 -4.90 10.02
N CYS A 80 -5.59 -5.49 9.30
CA CYS A 80 -4.57 -4.76 8.55
C CYS A 80 -5.22 -3.90 7.46
N LEU A 81 -6.12 -4.47 6.67
CA LEU A 81 -6.85 -3.72 5.64
C LEU A 81 -7.71 -2.60 6.23
N PHE A 82 -8.54 -2.93 7.22
CA PHE A 82 -9.46 -1.96 7.81
C PHE A 82 -8.71 -0.80 8.48
N SER A 83 -7.71 -1.11 9.31
CA SER A 83 -6.92 -0.07 9.99
C SER A 83 -6.12 0.78 9.01
N THR A 84 -5.53 0.20 7.97
CA THR A 84 -4.79 0.96 6.95
C THR A 84 -5.72 1.87 6.17
N TRP A 85 -6.91 1.39 5.77
CA TRP A 85 -7.92 2.22 5.10
C TRP A 85 -8.39 3.37 6.00
N ALA A 86 -8.68 3.11 7.28
CA ALA A 86 -9.12 4.15 8.21
C ALA A 86 -8.06 5.24 8.41
N VAL A 87 -6.79 4.86 8.58
CA VAL A 87 -5.68 5.83 8.69
C VAL A 87 -5.52 6.61 7.38
N MET A 88 -5.61 5.94 6.22
CA MET A 88 -5.52 6.58 4.92
C MET A 88 -6.62 7.63 4.72
N GLU A 89 -7.89 7.30 5.01
CA GLU A 89 -9.01 8.25 4.92
C GLU A 89 -8.79 9.44 5.85
N TYR A 90 -8.41 9.18 7.11
CA TYR A 90 -8.09 10.26 8.05
C TYR A 90 -7.01 11.20 7.50
N LEU A 91 -5.91 10.66 6.97
CA LEU A 91 -4.83 11.47 6.40
C LEU A 91 -5.30 12.24 5.17
N LYS A 92 -6.19 11.69 4.33
CA LYS A 92 -6.75 12.39 3.18
C LYS A 92 -7.49 13.66 3.59
N TYR A 93 -8.35 13.58 4.60
CA TYR A 93 -9.07 14.74 5.14
C TYR A 93 -8.16 15.69 5.92
N TRP A 94 -7.06 15.20 6.47
CA TRP A 94 -6.11 16.05 7.19
C TRP A 94 -5.28 16.93 6.25
N PHE A 95 -4.83 16.37 5.12
CA PHE A 95 -3.94 17.07 4.19
C PHE A 95 -4.68 17.77 3.04
N GLU A 96 -5.85 17.28 2.64
CA GLU A 96 -6.70 17.86 1.60
C GLU A 96 -6.00 18.20 0.27
N ARG A 97 -4.91 17.50 -0.03
CA ARG A 97 -4.08 17.82 -1.20
C ARG A 97 -4.85 17.58 -2.49
N SER A 98 -4.85 18.56 -3.39
CA SER A 98 -5.36 18.43 -4.75
C SER A 98 -4.53 17.43 -5.58
N ARG A 99 -5.15 16.81 -6.58
CA ARG A 99 -4.48 15.88 -7.50
C ARG A 99 -3.58 16.62 -8.49
N PRO A 100 -2.66 15.92 -9.18
CA PRO A 100 -1.94 16.48 -10.32
C PRO A 100 -2.86 17.16 -11.32
N ALA A 101 -2.45 18.33 -11.81
CA ALA A 101 -3.12 19.00 -12.91
C ALA A 101 -2.90 18.23 -14.24
N GLY A 102 -3.69 18.56 -15.25
CA GLY A 102 -3.66 17.90 -16.56
C GLY A 102 -4.62 16.72 -16.65
N GLU A 103 -4.51 15.96 -17.74
CA GLU A 103 -5.40 14.85 -18.02
C GLU A 103 -5.08 13.65 -17.12
N ALA A 104 -6.07 13.17 -16.37
CA ALA A 104 -5.97 11.92 -15.62
C ALA A 104 -6.28 10.74 -16.54
N LEU A 105 -5.37 9.77 -16.63
CA LEU A 105 -5.51 8.62 -17.52
C LEU A 105 -6.35 7.48 -16.92
N THR A 106 -6.89 7.70 -15.72
CA THR A 106 -7.83 6.79 -15.04
C THR A 106 -8.69 7.57 -14.06
N ALA A 107 -9.90 7.07 -13.78
CA ALA A 107 -10.80 7.71 -12.83
C ALA A 107 -10.19 7.72 -11.42
N ALA A 108 -10.23 8.87 -10.77
CA ALA A 108 -9.84 9.03 -9.38
C ALA A 108 -10.62 10.18 -8.75
N SER A 109 -11.17 9.95 -7.56
CA SER A 109 -11.93 10.95 -6.80
C SER A 109 -11.27 11.26 -5.45
N GLY A 110 -11.70 12.34 -4.82
CA GLY A 110 -11.17 12.80 -3.52
C GLY A 110 -9.72 13.28 -3.57
N PHE A 111 -9.13 13.48 -2.39
CA PHE A 111 -7.79 14.04 -2.21
C PHE A 111 -6.66 13.11 -2.67
N SER A 112 -5.53 13.70 -3.05
CA SER A 112 -4.37 13.00 -3.61
C SER A 112 -3.51 12.34 -2.53
N PHE A 113 -3.28 13.00 -1.40
CA PHE A 113 -2.33 12.55 -0.39
C PHE A 113 -3.01 11.81 0.77
N PRO A 114 -2.44 10.70 1.27
CA PRO A 114 -1.47 9.84 0.60
C PRO A 114 -2.14 9.00 -0.51
N SER A 115 -1.33 8.36 -1.36
CA SER A 115 -1.85 7.44 -2.37
C SER A 115 -2.44 6.19 -1.73
N GLY A 116 -3.75 6.00 -1.88
CA GLY A 116 -4.45 4.85 -1.29
C GLY A 116 -4.07 3.51 -1.92
N HIS A 117 -3.82 3.48 -3.23
CA HIS A 117 -3.32 2.27 -3.90
C HIS A 117 -1.95 1.89 -3.32
N ALA A 118 -1.01 2.83 -3.20
CA ALA A 118 0.30 2.54 -2.63
C ALA A 118 0.22 2.09 -1.16
N MET A 119 -0.54 2.82 -0.33
CA MET A 119 -0.66 2.59 1.11
C MET A 119 -1.32 1.26 1.45
N VAL A 120 -2.47 0.97 0.83
CA VAL A 120 -3.19 -0.28 1.10
C VAL A 120 -2.45 -1.47 0.45
N SER A 121 -1.83 -1.30 -0.73
CA SER A 121 -1.05 -2.38 -1.36
C SER A 121 0.14 -2.81 -0.51
N ILE A 122 0.96 -1.88 0.01
CA ILE A 122 2.12 -2.28 0.82
C ILE A 122 1.69 -2.98 2.11
N ALA A 123 0.60 -2.52 2.73
CA ALA A 123 0.07 -3.15 3.94
C ALA A 123 -0.50 -4.55 3.66
N PHE A 124 -1.34 -4.66 2.64
CA PHE A 124 -2.02 -5.91 2.29
C PHE A 124 -1.06 -6.96 1.73
N TYR A 125 -0.38 -6.64 0.62
CA TYR A 125 0.54 -7.58 -0.02
C TYR A 125 1.80 -7.83 0.82
N GLY A 126 2.24 -6.85 1.61
CA GLY A 126 3.30 -7.05 2.59
C GLY A 126 2.90 -8.03 3.70
N PHE A 127 1.63 -8.00 4.15
CA PHE A 127 1.12 -9.00 5.11
C PHE A 127 1.04 -10.39 4.48
N MET A 128 0.59 -10.50 3.21
CA MET A 128 0.61 -11.76 2.46
C MET A 128 2.04 -12.29 2.28
N ALA A 129 3.00 -11.44 1.91
CA ALA A 129 4.40 -11.78 1.80
C ALA A 129 4.96 -12.33 3.11
N TYR A 130 4.62 -11.68 4.23
CA TYR A 130 4.95 -12.16 5.56
C TYR A 130 4.39 -13.56 5.85
N LEU A 131 3.12 -13.85 5.49
CA LEU A 131 2.54 -15.17 5.64
C LEU A 131 3.23 -16.22 4.75
N LEU A 132 3.55 -15.89 3.50
CA LEU A 132 4.25 -16.77 2.57
C LEU A 132 5.63 -17.19 3.11
N ILE A 133 6.42 -16.23 3.58
CA ILE A 133 7.73 -16.49 4.18
C ILE A 133 7.57 -17.39 5.41
N ARG A 134 6.59 -17.07 6.26
CA ARG A 134 6.35 -17.79 7.51
C ARG A 134 5.95 -19.26 7.33
N TYR A 135 5.11 -19.54 6.34
CA TYR A 135 4.52 -20.86 6.15
C TYR A 135 5.27 -21.75 5.18
N THR A 136 5.85 -21.20 4.12
CA THR A 136 6.51 -21.99 3.09
C THR A 136 7.98 -22.28 3.44
N LYS A 137 8.68 -21.34 4.07
CA LYS A 137 10.06 -21.49 4.59
C LYS A 137 11.09 -22.08 3.60
N ASN A 138 10.92 -21.83 2.30
CA ASN A 138 11.84 -22.27 1.24
C ASN A 138 12.00 -21.18 0.17
N LYS A 139 12.81 -21.45 -0.87
CA LYS A 139 13.07 -20.50 -1.97
C LYS A 139 11.79 -19.96 -2.63
N TRP A 140 10.73 -20.77 -2.72
CA TRP A 140 9.47 -20.37 -3.33
C TRP A 140 8.68 -19.38 -2.46
N GLY A 141 8.78 -19.49 -1.13
CA GLY A 141 8.20 -18.51 -0.21
C GLY A 141 8.85 -17.12 -0.35
N TYR A 142 10.18 -17.09 -0.44
CA TYR A 142 10.93 -15.85 -0.65
C TYR A 142 10.69 -15.25 -2.04
N LEU A 143 10.66 -16.08 -3.09
CA LEU A 143 10.35 -15.63 -4.45
C LEU A 143 8.93 -15.05 -4.53
N GLY A 144 7.95 -15.73 -3.92
CA GLY A 144 6.57 -15.21 -3.86
C GLY A 144 6.47 -13.86 -3.14
N ALA A 145 7.17 -13.70 -2.00
CA ALA A 145 7.25 -12.43 -1.30
C ALA A 145 7.90 -11.33 -2.14
N ALA A 146 9.01 -11.64 -2.83
CA ALA A 146 9.69 -10.69 -3.71
C ALA A 146 8.77 -10.22 -4.86
N THR A 147 8.02 -11.14 -5.47
CA THR A 147 7.03 -10.83 -6.51
C THR A 147 5.92 -9.91 -5.98
N LEU A 148 5.44 -10.13 -4.75
CA LEU A 148 4.45 -9.26 -4.13
C LEU A 148 5.00 -7.85 -3.86
N TYR A 149 6.24 -7.72 -3.40
CA TYR A 149 6.85 -6.40 -3.21
C TYR A 149 7.10 -5.67 -4.53
N LEU A 150 7.50 -6.40 -5.58
CA LEU A 150 7.60 -5.84 -6.93
C LEU A 150 6.23 -5.35 -7.42
N LEU A 151 5.17 -6.13 -7.20
CA LEU A 151 3.81 -5.72 -7.52
C LEU A 151 3.40 -4.44 -6.77
N VAL A 152 3.68 -4.33 -5.47
CA VAL A 152 3.41 -3.12 -4.67
C VAL A 152 4.11 -1.90 -5.26
N PHE A 153 5.39 -2.03 -5.62
CA PHE A 153 6.14 -0.95 -6.26
C PHE A 153 5.50 -0.54 -7.60
N MET A 154 5.15 -1.52 -8.44
CA MET A 154 4.52 -1.28 -9.73
C MET A 154 3.13 -0.65 -9.61
N ILE A 155 2.35 -1.03 -8.59
CA ILE A 155 1.07 -0.38 -8.29
C ILE A 155 1.30 1.09 -7.94
N GLY A 156 2.24 1.40 -7.04
CA GLY A 156 2.56 2.80 -6.71
C GLY A 156 3.03 3.59 -7.93
N PHE A 157 3.97 3.04 -8.70
CA PHE A 157 4.45 3.65 -9.95
C PHE A 157 3.32 3.92 -10.94
N SER A 158 2.39 2.97 -11.12
CA SER A 158 1.24 3.14 -12.02
C SER A 158 0.40 4.37 -11.69
N ARG A 159 0.33 4.78 -10.41
CA ARG A 159 -0.46 5.96 -10.00
C ARG A 159 0.16 7.28 -10.40
N VAL A 160 1.49 7.35 -10.38
CA VAL A 160 2.23 8.51 -10.90
C VAL A 160 2.15 8.50 -12.42
N TYR A 161 2.38 7.33 -13.03
CA TYR A 161 2.34 7.15 -14.48
C TYR A 161 0.99 7.54 -15.10
N LEU A 162 -0.13 7.19 -14.45
CA LEU A 162 -1.49 7.50 -14.89
C LEU A 162 -1.95 8.93 -14.51
N ASN A 163 -1.04 9.77 -14.02
CA ASN A 163 -1.28 11.17 -13.65
C ASN A 163 -2.44 11.38 -12.66
N VAL A 164 -2.52 10.51 -11.64
CA VAL A 164 -3.56 10.60 -10.60
C VAL A 164 -2.99 10.87 -9.21
N HIS A 165 -1.69 10.67 -9.02
CA HIS A 165 -0.99 10.98 -7.77
C HIS A 165 0.39 11.55 -8.09
N TYR A 166 0.88 12.41 -7.21
CA TYR A 166 2.28 12.84 -7.22
C TYR A 166 3.19 11.74 -6.68
N ALA A 167 4.49 11.82 -6.98
CA ALA A 167 5.47 10.84 -6.50
C ALA A 167 5.57 10.83 -4.96
N SER A 168 5.45 11.99 -4.34
CA SER A 168 5.43 12.13 -2.87
C SER A 168 4.18 11.53 -2.22
N ASP A 169 3.02 11.54 -2.91
CA ASP A 169 1.81 10.88 -2.41
C ASP A 169 2.02 9.35 -2.31
N VAL A 170 2.71 8.79 -3.30
CA VAL A 170 3.04 7.35 -3.38
C VAL A 170 4.08 6.98 -2.33
N LEU A 171 5.15 7.79 -2.21
CA LEU A 171 6.18 7.59 -1.19
C LEU A 171 5.59 7.63 0.22
N ALA A 172 4.75 8.63 0.52
CA ALA A 172 4.06 8.72 1.80
C ALA A 172 3.11 7.54 2.01
N GLY A 173 2.39 7.12 0.96
CA GLY A 173 1.55 5.92 1.00
C GLY A 173 2.36 4.69 1.42
N PHE A 174 3.53 4.46 0.82
CA PHE A 174 4.41 3.36 1.21
C PHE A 174 4.86 3.46 2.67
N ILE A 175 5.26 4.65 3.12
CA ILE A 175 5.73 4.85 4.51
C ILE A 175 4.60 4.57 5.51
N PHE A 176 3.44 5.21 5.36
CA PHE A 176 2.32 5.01 6.29
C PHE A 176 1.77 3.58 6.24
N GLY A 177 1.68 2.99 5.04
CA GLY A 177 1.25 1.61 4.89
C GLY A 177 2.22 0.61 5.51
N LEU A 178 3.53 0.86 5.42
CA LEU A 178 4.56 0.04 6.08
C LEU A 178 4.47 0.15 7.61
N ILE A 179 4.18 1.33 8.15
CA ILE A 179 3.93 1.51 9.59
C ILE A 179 2.72 0.66 10.02
N CYS A 180 1.59 0.76 9.31
CA CYS A 180 0.40 -0.05 9.57
C CYS A 180 0.71 -1.56 9.52
N LEU A 181 1.46 -2.00 8.50
CA LEU A 181 1.91 -3.39 8.36
C LEU A 181 2.72 -3.88 9.56
N ILE A 182 3.73 -3.10 9.98
CA ILE A 182 4.62 -3.46 11.09
C ILE A 182 3.81 -3.57 12.39
N VAL A 183 2.94 -2.60 12.66
CA VAL A 183 2.05 -2.62 13.83
C VAL A 183 1.18 -3.88 13.81
N ASN A 184 0.61 -4.21 12.66
CA ASN A 184 -0.28 -5.35 12.52
C ASN A 184 0.45 -6.69 12.70
N ILE A 185 1.63 -6.86 12.08
CA ILE A 185 2.49 -8.06 12.25
C ILE A 185 2.93 -8.20 13.72
N LYS A 186 3.31 -7.09 14.37
CA LYS A 186 3.71 -7.11 15.79
C LYS A 186 2.55 -7.54 16.67
N GLY A 187 1.35 -7.00 16.46
CA GLY A 187 0.13 -7.40 17.15
C GLY A 187 -0.19 -8.88 16.96
N LEU A 188 -0.08 -9.38 15.72
CA LEU A 188 -0.28 -10.80 15.41
C LEU A 188 0.69 -11.69 16.19
N ASN A 189 1.97 -11.34 16.19
CA ASN A 189 3.00 -12.11 16.88
C ASN A 189 2.81 -12.11 18.40
N MET A 190 2.45 -10.97 19.00
CA MET A 190 2.13 -10.87 20.43
C MET A 190 0.94 -11.75 20.81
N THR A 191 -0.16 -11.68 20.04
CA THR A 191 -1.36 -12.50 20.28
C THR A 191 -1.04 -13.99 20.16
N ARG A 192 -0.24 -14.40 19.17
CA ARG A 192 0.21 -15.78 19.02
C ARG A 192 1.08 -16.26 20.18
N GLN A 193 1.99 -15.43 20.67
CA GLN A 193 2.84 -15.77 21.82
C GLN A 193 2.00 -16.00 23.08
N ARG A 194 1.02 -15.12 23.35
CA ARG A 194 0.10 -15.28 24.49
C ARG A 194 -0.67 -16.60 24.45
N LEU A 195 -1.17 -16.98 23.29
CA LEU A 195 -1.91 -18.24 23.12
C LEU A 195 -1.05 -19.50 23.18
N ARG A 196 0.26 -19.38 22.99
CA ARG A 196 1.20 -20.49 23.22
C ARG A 196 1.55 -20.65 24.70
N LYS A 197 1.53 -19.56 25.47
CA LYS A 197 1.80 -19.56 26.93
C LYS A 197 0.60 -19.97 27.77
N GLY A 198 -0.62 -19.78 27.26
CA GLY A 198 -1.87 -20.20 27.91
C GLY A 198 -2.31 -21.63 27.57
N LYS A 199 -1.42 -22.44 26.97
CA LYS A 199 -1.55 -23.89 26.82
C LYS A 199 -0.53 -24.55 27.70
#